data_AF-A0A926DWB9-F1
#
_entry.id   AF-A0A926DWB9-F1
#
_cell.length_a   1.000
_cell.length_b   1.000
_cell.length_c   1.000
_cell.angle_alpha   90.00
_cell.angle_beta   90.00
_cell.angle_gamma   90.00
#
_symmetry.space_group_name_H-M   'P 1'
#
loop_
_entity.id
_entity.type
_entity.pdbx_description
1 polymer ?
#
loop_
_entity_poly.entity_id
_entity_poly.type
_entity_poly.pdbx_seq_one_letter_code
_entity_poly.pdbx_strand_id
1 'polypeptide(L)'
;MKQQLKTVNFYKCALQKGVRHGFVLTDDLTLRMESPTAPCAYITRVFDTGDAEMTFNRLYIEGEFHDVKLEVIAAASAALAGPGAGSPALDALLAAPEVSPAQKESALYSMAHVRSVNNRDILLHGLTGRYVWVYLAAYPLSAESRCEIEGFRLEFPKYSFTEYFPEIYQGDAFFDRYIAVLQSIFLDEERRVDEIPRLLDYEATPDETVEVLAGWLGVDNRDGVFSPGQLRQIIRHIDLYQGLKGTKRALEQVVALATGVRPRIVESFQWDAAGVTASQRQTYHRLYGETSNDFCVILDLSGRQSALPISEEKLERLIESYSMVGARFKVVTLRRCSHTDTHCYLDVNSALSTPEVASVDQAALGSHITVG
;
A
#
# COMPACT_ATOMS: atom_id res chain seq x y z
N MET A 1 -0.39 -32.51 -21.21
CA MET A 1 -0.49 -31.03 -21.33
C MET A 1 -1.01 -30.56 -19.97
N LYS A 2 -0.13 -30.02 -19.10
CA LYS A 2 -0.54 -29.70 -17.72
C LYS A 2 -1.55 -28.55 -17.75
N GLN A 3 -2.76 -28.79 -17.26
CA GLN A 3 -3.76 -27.73 -17.13
C GLN A 3 -3.27 -26.74 -16.07
N GLN A 4 -3.22 -25.47 -16.43
CA GLN A 4 -2.87 -24.40 -15.50
C GLN A 4 -3.98 -24.26 -14.46
N LEU A 5 -3.60 -24.23 -13.17
CA LEU A 5 -4.53 -23.95 -12.08
C LEU A 5 -5.11 -22.55 -12.27
N LYS A 6 -6.43 -22.45 -12.36
CA LYS A 6 -7.17 -21.18 -12.41
C LYS A 6 -7.73 -20.89 -11.04
N THR A 7 -7.88 -19.60 -10.75
CA THR A 7 -8.42 -19.12 -9.49
C THR A 7 -9.52 -18.13 -9.76
N VAL A 8 -10.57 -18.19 -8.94
CA VAL A 8 -11.61 -17.17 -8.89
C VAL A 8 -11.64 -16.60 -7.49
N ASN A 9 -11.43 -15.30 -7.44
CA ASN A 9 -11.37 -14.52 -6.22
C ASN A 9 -12.73 -13.84 -6.03
N PHE A 10 -13.45 -14.24 -4.98
CA PHE A 10 -14.67 -13.57 -4.54
C PHE A 10 -14.34 -12.58 -3.44
N TYR A 11 -13.68 -11.49 -3.83
CA TYR A 11 -13.30 -10.40 -2.92
C TYR A 11 -14.04 -9.11 -3.29
N LYS A 12 -14.21 -8.22 -2.31
CA LYS A 12 -14.67 -6.85 -2.50
C LYS A 12 -16.00 -6.77 -3.28
N CYS A 13 -15.99 -6.21 -4.50
CA CYS A 13 -17.19 -6.06 -5.33
C CYS A 13 -17.87 -7.39 -5.67
N ALA A 14 -17.16 -8.52 -5.64
CA ALA A 14 -17.77 -9.83 -5.81
C ALA A 14 -18.64 -10.21 -4.60
N LEU A 15 -18.23 -9.84 -3.38
CA LEU A 15 -19.02 -10.07 -2.17
C LEU A 15 -20.35 -9.33 -2.22
N GLN A 16 -20.35 -8.10 -2.73
CA GLN A 16 -21.55 -7.27 -2.90
C GLN A 16 -22.64 -7.94 -3.76
N LYS A 17 -22.25 -8.75 -4.75
CA LYS A 17 -23.20 -9.37 -5.71
C LYS A 17 -23.97 -10.56 -5.13
N GLY A 18 -23.45 -11.17 -4.05
CA GLY A 18 -24.10 -12.28 -3.37
C GLY A 18 -25.31 -11.86 -2.54
N VAL A 19 -26.09 -12.85 -2.11
CA VAL A 19 -27.25 -12.61 -1.23
C VAL A 19 -26.81 -12.74 0.22
N ARG A 20 -27.16 -11.73 1.01
CA ARG A 20 -26.77 -11.56 2.41
C ARG A 20 -27.99 -11.69 3.30
N HIS A 21 -27.87 -12.48 4.36
CA HIS A 21 -28.86 -12.64 5.42
C HIS A 21 -28.16 -12.38 6.75
N GLY A 22 -28.46 -11.28 7.43
CA GLY A 22 -27.80 -10.91 8.70
C GLY A 22 -26.32 -10.51 8.58
N PHE A 23 -25.82 -10.29 7.36
CA PHE A 23 -24.50 -9.71 7.08
C PHE A 23 -24.66 -8.30 6.51
N VAL A 24 -23.86 -7.37 7.03
CA VAL A 24 -23.74 -5.99 6.52
C VAL A 24 -22.41 -5.87 5.76
N LEU A 25 -22.43 -5.17 4.62
CA LEU A 25 -21.22 -4.86 3.87
C LEU A 25 -20.62 -3.57 4.43
N THR A 26 -19.35 -3.60 4.83
CA THR A 26 -18.60 -2.44 5.32
C THR A 26 -18.12 -1.55 4.15
N ASP A 27 -17.59 -0.36 4.46
CA ASP A 27 -17.01 0.55 3.47
C ASP A 27 -15.76 -0.06 2.79
N ASP A 28 -15.06 -0.96 3.49
CA ASP A 28 -13.92 -1.72 2.98
C ASP A 28 -14.34 -2.94 2.12
N LEU A 29 -15.65 -3.10 1.87
CA LEU A 29 -16.25 -4.20 1.12
C LEU A 29 -16.05 -5.58 1.75
N THR A 30 -15.95 -5.64 3.09
CA THR A 30 -15.97 -6.88 3.89
C THR A 30 -17.37 -7.18 4.40
N LEU A 31 -17.71 -8.44 4.62
CA LEU A 31 -19.01 -8.83 5.19
C LEU A 31 -18.87 -9.01 6.69
N ARG A 32 -19.56 -8.18 7.46
CA ARG A 32 -19.58 -8.25 8.92
C ARG A 32 -20.95 -8.70 9.42
N MET A 33 -20.95 -9.59 10.40
CA MET A 33 -22.17 -10.00 11.10
C MET A 33 -22.88 -8.78 11.72
N GLU A 34 -24.19 -8.69 11.51
CA GLU A 34 -25.01 -7.57 11.97
C GLU A 34 -25.29 -7.61 13.48
N SER A 35 -25.64 -8.80 13.99
CA SER A 35 -25.99 -9.03 15.39
C SER A 35 -25.25 -10.26 15.93
N PRO A 36 -24.61 -10.17 17.10
CA PRO A 36 -23.89 -11.29 17.71
C PRO A 36 -24.81 -12.38 18.29
N THR A 37 -26.13 -12.23 18.18
CA THR A 37 -27.10 -13.20 18.73
C THR A 37 -27.93 -13.91 17.66
N ALA A 38 -27.83 -13.50 16.39
CA ALA A 38 -28.59 -14.06 15.29
C ALA A 38 -27.68 -14.77 14.29
N PRO A 39 -28.09 -15.91 13.72
CA PRO A 39 -27.33 -16.56 12.67
C PRO A 39 -27.32 -15.69 11.41
N CYS A 40 -26.20 -15.68 10.71
CA CYS A 40 -26.04 -15.00 9.44
C CYS A 40 -25.68 -15.99 8.33
N ALA A 41 -26.09 -15.69 7.11
CA ALA A 41 -25.82 -16.52 5.95
C ALA A 41 -25.49 -15.66 4.73
N TYR A 42 -24.58 -16.17 3.91
CA TYR A 42 -24.15 -15.55 2.67
C TYR A 42 -24.10 -16.60 1.57
N ILE A 43 -24.60 -16.25 0.40
CA ILE A 43 -24.54 -17.10 -0.79
C ILE A 43 -24.02 -16.33 -2.00
N THR A 44 -23.11 -16.95 -2.72
CA THR A 44 -22.58 -16.38 -3.96
C THR A 44 -23.60 -16.41 -5.08
N ARG A 45 -23.40 -15.53 -6.06
CA ARG A 45 -23.96 -15.77 -7.40
C ARG A 45 -23.31 -17.01 -8.01
N VAL A 46 -24.00 -17.60 -8.99
CA VAL A 46 -23.43 -18.68 -9.77
C VAL A 46 -22.10 -18.26 -10.38
N PHE A 47 -21.10 -19.13 -10.25
CA PHE A 47 -19.89 -19.04 -11.05
C PHE A 47 -19.93 -20.11 -12.14
N ASP A 48 -19.77 -19.67 -13.39
CA ASP A 48 -19.75 -20.54 -14.58
C ASP A 48 -18.31 -20.81 -15.00
N THR A 49 -17.87 -22.06 -14.90
CA THR A 49 -16.54 -22.49 -15.33
C THR A 49 -16.44 -22.71 -16.84
N GLY A 50 -17.57 -22.79 -17.54
CA GLY A 50 -17.69 -23.04 -18.98
C GLY A 50 -17.65 -24.51 -19.39
N ASP A 51 -17.22 -25.43 -18.51
CA ASP A 51 -17.05 -26.85 -18.80
C ASP A 51 -18.00 -27.71 -17.96
N ALA A 52 -18.77 -28.59 -18.61
CA ALA A 52 -19.77 -29.46 -17.99
C ALA A 52 -19.18 -30.38 -16.91
N GLU A 53 -17.95 -30.84 -17.11
CA GLU A 53 -17.26 -31.81 -16.24
C GLU A 53 -16.09 -31.17 -15.47
N MET A 54 -16.15 -29.85 -15.24
CA MET A 54 -15.11 -29.16 -14.48
C MET A 54 -14.94 -29.77 -13.08
N THR A 55 -13.69 -30.01 -12.70
CA THR A 55 -13.32 -30.48 -11.36
C THR A 55 -12.87 -29.31 -10.50
N PHE A 56 -13.03 -29.41 -9.18
CA PHE A 56 -12.60 -28.34 -8.27
C PHE A 56 -11.44 -28.79 -7.39
N ASN A 57 -10.53 -27.87 -7.07
CA ASN A 57 -9.34 -28.14 -6.29
C ASN A 57 -9.56 -27.83 -4.80
N ARG A 58 -9.72 -26.55 -4.48
CA ARG A 58 -9.69 -26.02 -3.12
C ARG A 58 -10.59 -24.80 -3.01
N LEU A 59 -11.24 -24.65 -1.86
CA LEU A 59 -11.91 -23.41 -1.46
C LEU A 59 -11.26 -22.91 -0.18
N TYR A 60 -10.74 -21.69 -0.22
CA TYR A 60 -10.12 -21.01 0.92
C TYR A 60 -10.92 -19.77 1.30
N ILE A 61 -11.21 -19.59 2.59
CA ILE A 61 -12.00 -18.47 3.12
C ILE A 61 -11.10 -17.60 4.00
N GLU A 62 -11.09 -16.31 3.69
CA GLU A 62 -10.31 -15.29 4.38
C GLU A 62 -11.23 -14.40 5.23
N GLY A 63 -10.82 -14.15 6.47
CA GLY A 63 -11.58 -13.39 7.44
C GLY A 63 -11.34 -13.81 8.89
N GLU A 64 -12.04 -13.13 9.79
CA GLU A 64 -11.94 -13.31 11.23
C GLU A 64 -13.22 -13.91 11.81
N PHE A 65 -13.07 -14.99 12.58
CA PHE A 65 -14.19 -15.74 13.15
C PHE A 65 -13.89 -16.01 14.63
N HIS A 66 -14.64 -15.36 15.51
CA HIS A 66 -14.51 -15.41 16.97
C HIS A 66 -15.81 -15.91 17.58
N ASP A 67 -15.76 -17.01 18.35
CA ASP A 67 -16.94 -17.66 18.97
C ASP A 67 -18.10 -17.92 18.00
N VAL A 68 -17.80 -18.30 16.76
CA VAL A 68 -18.81 -18.58 15.74
C VAL A 68 -18.58 -19.98 15.18
N LYS A 69 -19.66 -20.75 15.07
CA LYS A 69 -19.66 -21.98 14.27
C LYS A 69 -19.85 -21.60 12.80
N LEU A 70 -18.83 -21.80 11.99
CA LEU A 70 -18.86 -21.55 10.55
C LEU A 70 -19.25 -22.85 9.82
N GLU A 71 -20.24 -22.76 8.96
CA GLU A 71 -20.68 -23.84 8.07
C GLU A 71 -20.55 -23.40 6.62
N VAL A 72 -19.89 -24.23 5.82
CA VAL A 72 -19.57 -23.94 4.43
C VAL A 72 -20.11 -25.06 3.56
N ILE A 73 -20.85 -24.70 2.53
CA ILE A 73 -21.35 -25.64 1.52
C ILE A 73 -20.91 -25.14 0.15
N ALA A 74 -20.06 -25.91 -0.51
CA ALA A 74 -19.74 -25.72 -1.91
C ALA A 74 -20.55 -26.74 -2.72
N ALA A 75 -21.46 -26.27 -3.57
CA ALA A 75 -22.29 -27.13 -4.40
C ALA A 75 -22.02 -26.87 -5.88
N ALA A 76 -21.99 -27.94 -6.68
CA ALA A 76 -21.79 -27.86 -8.11
C ALA A 76 -22.87 -28.62 -8.89
N SER A 77 -23.14 -28.14 -10.10
CA SER A 77 -24.08 -28.76 -11.03
C SER A 77 -23.60 -28.59 -12.47
N ALA A 78 -23.87 -29.56 -13.33
CA ALA A 78 -23.65 -29.45 -14.76
C ALA A 78 -24.65 -28.50 -15.46
N ALA A 79 -25.81 -28.25 -14.85
CA ALA A 79 -26.88 -27.43 -15.40
C ALA A 79 -27.41 -26.39 -14.41
N LEU A 80 -27.88 -25.26 -14.94
CA LEU A 80 -28.56 -24.18 -14.17
C LEU A 80 -29.99 -24.52 -13.75
N ALA A 81 -30.56 -25.59 -14.31
CA ALA A 81 -31.89 -26.08 -13.95
C ALA A 81 -31.82 -26.89 -12.65
N GLY A 82 -32.75 -26.65 -11.72
CA GLY A 82 -32.85 -27.43 -10.50
C GLY A 82 -33.23 -28.89 -10.77
N PRO A 83 -33.05 -29.80 -9.80
CA PRO A 83 -33.48 -31.19 -9.92
C PRO A 83 -35.03 -31.25 -9.85
N GLY A 84 -35.69 -30.99 -10.98
CA GLY A 84 -37.15 -31.12 -11.12
C GLY A 84 -37.72 -30.30 -12.28
N ALA A 85 -38.55 -30.95 -13.10
CA ALA A 85 -39.29 -30.31 -14.18
C ALA A 85 -40.25 -29.24 -13.62
N GLY A 86 -40.04 -27.98 -14.00
CA GLY A 86 -40.90 -26.85 -13.60
C GLY A 86 -40.43 -26.02 -12.40
N SER A 87 -39.24 -26.28 -11.85
CA SER A 87 -38.62 -25.39 -10.86
C SER A 87 -38.11 -24.09 -11.52
N PRO A 88 -38.19 -22.90 -10.85
CA PRO A 88 -37.44 -21.73 -11.32
C PRO A 88 -35.96 -22.11 -11.44
N ALA A 89 -35.26 -21.53 -12.42
CA ALA A 89 -33.81 -21.74 -12.57
C ALA A 89 -33.14 -21.62 -11.20
N LEU A 90 -32.35 -22.62 -10.80
CA LEU A 90 -31.86 -22.77 -9.43
C LEU A 90 -31.12 -21.52 -8.95
N ASP A 91 -30.38 -20.88 -9.86
CA ASP A 91 -29.72 -19.60 -9.62
C ASP A 91 -30.70 -18.49 -9.21
N ALA A 92 -31.89 -18.41 -9.82
CA ALA A 92 -32.91 -17.42 -9.46
C ALA A 92 -33.45 -17.64 -8.04
N LEU A 93 -33.61 -18.89 -7.60
CA LEU A 93 -34.02 -19.23 -6.23
C LEU A 93 -32.94 -18.84 -5.22
N LEU A 94 -31.67 -19.17 -5.52
CA LEU A 94 -30.53 -18.86 -4.65
C LEU A 94 -30.24 -17.36 -4.61
N ALA A 95 -30.49 -16.64 -5.71
CA ALA A 95 -30.33 -15.21 -5.85
C ALA A 95 -31.45 -14.36 -5.21
N ALA A 96 -32.62 -14.94 -4.92
CA ALA A 96 -33.73 -14.21 -4.34
C ALA A 96 -33.47 -13.85 -2.87
N PRO A 97 -33.53 -12.56 -2.46
CA PRO A 97 -33.37 -12.15 -1.07
C PRO A 97 -34.48 -12.66 -0.15
N GLU A 98 -35.70 -12.78 -0.67
CA GLU A 98 -36.89 -13.20 0.08
C GLU A 98 -36.86 -14.68 0.50
N VAL A 99 -36.03 -15.49 -0.16
CA VAL A 99 -35.91 -16.93 0.12
C VAL A 99 -35.08 -17.13 1.38
N SER A 100 -35.62 -17.89 2.33
CA SER A 100 -34.98 -18.09 3.63
C SER A 100 -33.66 -18.88 3.50
N PRO A 101 -32.69 -18.66 4.40
CA PRO A 101 -31.43 -19.42 4.40
C PRO A 101 -31.63 -20.94 4.40
N ALA A 102 -32.58 -21.45 5.18
CA ALA A 102 -32.88 -22.89 5.26
C ALA A 102 -33.39 -23.48 3.93
N GLN A 103 -34.20 -22.72 3.17
CA GLN A 103 -34.66 -23.15 1.84
C GLN A 103 -33.50 -23.22 0.84
N LYS A 104 -32.57 -22.25 0.91
CA LYS A 104 -31.36 -22.25 0.08
C LYS A 104 -30.45 -23.41 0.42
N GLU A 105 -30.25 -23.67 1.71
CA GLU A 105 -29.45 -24.80 2.20
C GLU A 105 -30.01 -26.14 1.70
N SER A 106 -31.32 -26.34 1.81
CA SER A 106 -32.00 -27.54 1.29
C SER A 106 -31.82 -27.71 -0.22
N ALA A 107 -31.85 -26.61 -0.99
CA ALA A 107 -31.61 -26.64 -2.42
C ALA A 107 -30.15 -27.05 -2.75
N LEU A 108 -29.17 -26.57 -1.98
CA LEU A 108 -27.77 -26.95 -2.15
C LEU A 108 -27.51 -28.43 -1.83
N TYR A 109 -28.14 -28.96 -0.78
CA TYR A 109 -28.04 -30.37 -0.41
C TYR A 109 -28.63 -31.33 -1.46
N SER A 110 -29.54 -30.84 -2.31
CA SER A 110 -30.12 -31.64 -3.40
C SER A 110 -29.16 -31.87 -4.57
N MET A 111 -28.00 -31.18 -4.58
CA MET A 111 -26.96 -31.29 -5.60
C MET A 111 -25.72 -32.02 -5.09
N ALA A 112 -24.76 -32.26 -5.99
CA ALA A 112 -23.40 -32.63 -5.59
C ALA A 112 -22.80 -31.48 -4.76
N HIS A 113 -22.45 -31.76 -3.52
CA HIS A 113 -21.96 -30.75 -2.60
C HIS A 113 -20.87 -31.30 -1.67
N VAL A 114 -20.02 -30.40 -1.21
CA VAL A 114 -19.07 -30.62 -0.12
C VAL A 114 -19.46 -29.71 1.03
N ARG A 115 -19.73 -30.31 2.19
CA ARG A 115 -20.04 -29.61 3.43
C ARG A 115 -18.83 -29.66 4.36
N SER A 116 -18.48 -28.51 4.93
CA SER A 116 -17.44 -28.39 5.93
C SER A 116 -17.91 -27.51 7.10
N VAL A 117 -17.47 -27.84 8.31
CA VAL A 117 -17.81 -27.09 9.53
C VAL A 117 -16.52 -26.69 10.24
N ASN A 118 -16.43 -25.42 10.61
CA ASN A 118 -15.29 -24.80 11.30
C ASN A 118 -13.95 -24.94 10.57
N ASN A 119 -13.97 -25.15 9.24
CA ASN A 119 -12.76 -25.14 8.42
C ASN A 119 -12.84 -24.01 7.39
N ARG A 120 -11.75 -23.26 7.27
CA ARG A 120 -11.58 -22.20 6.27
C ARG A 120 -10.97 -22.71 4.97
N ASP A 121 -10.28 -23.85 5.05
CA ASP A 121 -9.60 -24.48 3.94
C ASP A 121 -10.26 -25.83 3.65
N ILE A 122 -10.83 -25.97 2.45
CA ILE A 122 -11.71 -27.08 2.09
C ILE A 122 -11.22 -27.69 0.77
N LEU A 123 -10.90 -28.98 0.82
CA LEU A 123 -10.54 -29.76 -0.36
C LEU A 123 -11.81 -30.12 -1.15
N LEU A 124 -11.83 -29.80 -2.45
CA LEU A 124 -12.99 -29.98 -3.33
C LEU A 124 -12.80 -31.07 -4.39
N HIS A 125 -11.82 -31.95 -4.25
CA HIS A 125 -11.47 -32.98 -5.24
C HIS A 125 -12.61 -33.95 -5.61
N GLY A 126 -13.62 -34.08 -4.75
CA GLY A 126 -14.82 -34.89 -5.02
C GLY A 126 -15.95 -34.16 -5.74
N LEU A 127 -15.80 -32.85 -5.99
CA LEU A 127 -16.83 -32.01 -6.59
C LEU A 127 -16.58 -31.85 -8.11
N THR A 128 -17.64 -32.04 -8.90
CA THR A 128 -17.61 -31.87 -10.36
C THR A 128 -18.86 -31.15 -10.84
N GLY A 129 -18.70 -30.30 -11.86
CA GLY A 129 -19.80 -29.60 -12.51
C GLY A 129 -19.42 -28.22 -13.05
N ARG A 130 -20.19 -27.73 -14.02
CA ARG A 130 -19.98 -26.44 -14.67
C ARG A 130 -20.20 -25.24 -13.76
N TYR A 131 -21.29 -25.28 -13.02
CA TYR A 131 -21.77 -24.19 -12.19
C TYR A 131 -21.49 -24.50 -10.75
N VAL A 132 -21.00 -23.51 -10.00
CA VAL A 132 -20.68 -23.65 -8.58
C VAL A 132 -21.27 -22.51 -7.76
N TRP A 133 -21.79 -22.86 -6.59
CA TRP A 133 -22.28 -21.96 -5.57
C TRP A 133 -21.56 -22.22 -4.26
N VAL A 134 -21.21 -21.15 -3.56
CA VAL A 134 -20.65 -21.22 -2.21
C VAL A 134 -21.65 -20.58 -1.26
N TYR A 135 -22.02 -21.33 -0.23
CA TYR A 135 -22.86 -20.88 0.86
C TYR A 135 -22.07 -20.92 2.15
N LEU A 136 -22.17 -19.84 2.92
CA LEU A 136 -21.52 -19.63 4.20
C LEU A 136 -22.61 -19.32 5.22
N ALA A 137 -22.69 -20.09 6.29
CA ALA A 137 -23.54 -19.79 7.43
C ALA A 137 -22.68 -19.66 8.69
N ALA A 138 -22.90 -18.60 9.45
CA ALA A 138 -22.23 -18.35 10.72
C ALA A 138 -23.27 -18.35 11.83
N TYR A 139 -23.08 -19.25 12.79
CA TYR A 139 -23.95 -19.39 13.96
C TYR A 139 -23.20 -18.87 15.20
N PRO A 140 -23.65 -17.79 15.84
CA PRO A 140 -23.01 -17.27 17.03
C PRO A 140 -23.12 -18.26 18.20
N LEU A 141 -22.06 -18.36 19.00
CA LEU A 141 -21.98 -19.22 20.18
C LEU A 141 -22.01 -18.40 21.50
N SER A 142 -21.70 -17.11 21.44
CA SER A 142 -21.67 -16.21 22.59
C SER A 142 -22.24 -14.83 22.22
N ALA A 143 -22.56 -14.00 23.22
CA ALA A 143 -22.99 -12.61 22.97
C ALA A 143 -21.85 -11.71 22.44
N GLU A 144 -20.61 -12.21 22.45
CA GLU A 144 -19.41 -11.54 21.96
C GLU A 144 -18.95 -12.07 20.60
N SER A 145 -19.71 -12.98 19.99
CA SER A 145 -19.42 -13.56 18.68
C SER A 145 -19.14 -12.47 17.63
N ARG A 146 -18.09 -12.68 16.83
CA ARG A 146 -17.74 -11.81 15.69
C ARG A 146 -17.42 -12.66 14.48
N CYS A 147 -17.94 -12.27 13.34
CA CYS A 147 -17.68 -12.91 12.05
C CYS A 147 -17.50 -11.81 11.02
N GLU A 148 -16.31 -11.77 10.43
CA GLU A 148 -15.93 -10.91 9.32
C GLU A 148 -15.37 -11.78 8.19
N ILE A 149 -15.93 -11.63 6.99
CA ILE A 149 -15.49 -12.34 5.79
C ILE A 149 -14.94 -11.30 4.83
N GLU A 150 -13.65 -11.39 4.57
CA GLU A 150 -12.94 -10.50 3.63
C GLU A 150 -13.07 -10.99 2.18
N GLY A 151 -13.16 -12.30 2.01
CA GLY A 151 -13.33 -12.95 0.72
C GLY A 151 -13.12 -14.44 0.80
N PHE A 152 -13.26 -15.10 -0.35
CA PHE A 152 -12.87 -16.50 -0.50
C PHE A 152 -12.40 -16.75 -1.93
N ARG A 153 -11.58 -17.78 -2.07
CA ARG A 153 -10.92 -18.16 -3.31
C ARG A 153 -11.30 -19.58 -3.68
N LEU A 154 -11.78 -19.76 -4.90
CA LEU A 154 -12.05 -21.06 -5.48
C LEU A 154 -10.99 -21.38 -6.53
N GLU A 155 -10.34 -22.54 -6.38
CA GLU A 155 -9.31 -23.05 -7.28
C GLU A 155 -9.85 -24.20 -8.14
N PHE A 156 -9.60 -24.18 -9.45
CA PHE A 156 -10.01 -25.22 -10.42
C PHE A 156 -9.13 -25.15 -11.68
N PRO A 157 -8.95 -26.22 -12.47
CA PRO A 157 -9.44 -27.57 -12.26
C PRO A 157 -8.78 -28.25 -11.04
N LYS A 158 -9.23 -29.46 -10.67
CA LYS A 158 -8.52 -30.30 -9.70
C LYS A 158 -7.07 -30.42 -10.13
N TYR A 159 -6.16 -30.15 -9.20
CA TYR A 159 -4.73 -30.36 -9.39
C TYR A 159 -4.27 -31.25 -8.24
N SER A 160 -3.64 -32.39 -8.55
CA SER A 160 -3.11 -33.27 -7.51
C SER A 160 -1.62 -33.47 -7.70
N PHE A 161 -0.86 -33.34 -6.61
CA PHE A 161 0.57 -33.59 -6.64
C PHE A 161 0.90 -35.08 -6.75
N THR A 162 -0.07 -35.99 -6.58
CA THR A 162 0.16 -37.44 -6.69
C THR A 162 0.65 -37.85 -8.08
N GLU A 163 0.34 -37.08 -9.12
CA GLU A 163 0.87 -37.27 -10.49
C GLU A 163 2.41 -37.19 -10.56
N TYR A 164 3.05 -36.52 -9.60
CA TYR A 164 4.52 -36.43 -9.50
C TYR A 164 5.14 -37.62 -8.77
N PHE A 165 4.34 -38.45 -8.10
CA PHE A 165 4.81 -39.63 -7.39
C PHE A 165 4.77 -40.87 -8.29
N PRO A 166 5.54 -41.92 -7.97
CA PRO A 166 5.47 -43.19 -8.69
C PRO A 166 4.06 -43.77 -8.77
N GLU A 167 3.75 -44.50 -9.85
CA GLU A 167 2.42 -45.06 -10.14
C GLU A 167 1.79 -45.85 -8.97
N ILE A 168 2.61 -46.51 -8.13
CA ILE A 168 2.13 -47.25 -6.96
C ILE A 168 1.39 -46.40 -5.92
N TYR A 169 1.61 -45.08 -5.94
CA TYR A 169 0.93 -44.12 -5.06
C TYR A 169 -0.17 -43.34 -5.76
N GLN A 170 -0.30 -43.47 -7.09
CA GLN A 170 -1.31 -42.79 -7.87
C GLN A 170 -2.66 -43.52 -7.76
N GLY A 171 -3.75 -42.76 -7.75
CA GLY A 171 -5.12 -43.32 -7.68
C GLY A 171 -5.58 -43.76 -6.29
N ASP A 172 -4.74 -43.68 -5.26
CA ASP A 172 -5.16 -43.91 -3.88
C ASP A 172 -5.77 -42.63 -3.27
N ALA A 173 -7.07 -42.70 -2.94
CA ALA A 173 -7.82 -41.55 -2.42
C ALA A 173 -7.36 -41.09 -1.03
N PHE A 174 -6.72 -41.96 -0.24
CA PHE A 174 -6.14 -41.55 1.03
C PHE A 174 -4.86 -40.75 0.81
N PHE A 175 -3.97 -41.23 -0.06
CA PHE A 175 -2.73 -40.55 -0.41
C PHE A 175 -2.98 -39.20 -1.10
N ASP A 176 -3.96 -39.12 -2.00
CA ASP A 176 -4.39 -37.86 -2.64
C ASP A 176 -4.75 -36.81 -1.59
N ARG A 177 -5.54 -37.18 -0.57
CA ARG A 177 -5.93 -36.29 0.53
C ARG A 177 -4.77 -35.96 1.47
N TYR A 178 -3.90 -36.92 1.74
CA TYR A 178 -2.73 -36.72 2.59
C TYR A 178 -1.76 -35.71 1.96
N ILE A 179 -1.45 -35.88 0.68
CA ILE A 179 -0.57 -34.98 -0.08
C ILE A 179 -1.22 -33.61 -0.31
N ALA A 180 -2.55 -33.54 -0.41
CA ALA A 180 -3.26 -32.27 -0.57
C ALA A 180 -2.92 -31.23 0.51
N VAL A 181 -2.61 -31.66 1.75
CA VAL A 181 -2.17 -30.77 2.84
C VAL A 181 -0.80 -30.15 2.56
N LEU A 182 0.15 -30.92 2.03
CA LEU A 182 1.47 -30.41 1.67
C LEU A 182 1.40 -29.54 0.42
N GLN A 183 0.56 -29.95 -0.54
CA GLN A 183 0.27 -29.19 -1.73
C GLN A 183 -0.33 -27.82 -1.40
N SER A 184 -1.25 -27.71 -0.44
CA SER A 184 -1.87 -26.43 -0.10
C SER A 184 -0.82 -25.43 0.40
N ILE A 185 0.09 -25.86 1.28
CA ILE A 185 1.20 -25.05 1.78
C ILE A 185 2.10 -24.61 0.63
N PHE A 186 2.48 -25.53 -0.27
CA PHE A 186 3.35 -25.20 -1.39
C PHE A 186 2.70 -24.19 -2.34
N LEU A 187 1.43 -24.39 -2.70
CA LEU A 187 0.69 -23.46 -3.57
C LEU A 187 0.46 -22.10 -2.90
N ASP A 188 0.31 -22.06 -1.56
CA ASP A 188 0.22 -20.82 -0.82
C ASP A 188 1.52 -19.99 -0.92
N GLU A 189 2.69 -20.64 -0.82
CA GLU A 189 3.98 -19.97 -1.00
C GLU A 189 4.27 -19.61 -2.47
N GLU A 190 3.94 -20.48 -3.43
CA GLU A 190 4.09 -20.18 -4.86
C GLU A 190 3.27 -18.93 -5.23
N ARG A 191 2.05 -18.80 -4.68
CA ARG A 191 1.24 -17.59 -4.85
C ARG A 191 1.88 -16.34 -4.25
N ARG A 192 2.52 -16.43 -3.08
CA ARG A 192 3.26 -15.29 -2.51
C ARG A 192 4.43 -14.88 -3.39
N VAL A 193 5.09 -15.85 -4.02
CA VAL A 193 6.17 -15.59 -4.99
C VAL A 193 5.62 -14.92 -6.24
N ASP A 194 4.45 -15.33 -6.73
CA ASP A 194 3.78 -14.70 -7.88
C ASP A 194 3.39 -13.23 -7.61
N GLU A 195 3.26 -12.82 -6.34
CA GLU A 195 3.00 -11.43 -5.94
C GLU A 195 4.27 -10.55 -5.90
N ILE A 196 5.48 -11.14 -5.89
CA ILE A 196 6.75 -10.39 -5.81
C ILE A 196 6.89 -9.33 -6.92
N PRO A 197 6.58 -9.59 -8.21
CA PRO A 197 6.69 -8.56 -9.24
C PRO A 197 5.87 -7.30 -8.93
N ARG A 198 4.72 -7.45 -8.25
CA ARG A 198 3.90 -6.32 -7.82
C ARG A 198 4.54 -5.54 -6.67
N LEU A 199 5.24 -6.22 -5.76
CA LEU A 199 5.98 -5.59 -4.65
C LEU A 199 7.25 -4.87 -5.14
N LEU A 200 7.78 -5.25 -6.31
CA LEU A 200 8.91 -4.58 -6.95
C LEU A 200 8.50 -3.32 -7.74
N ASP A 201 7.22 -3.13 -7.99
CA ASP A 201 6.69 -1.93 -8.62
C ASP A 201 6.57 -0.80 -7.58
N TYR A 202 7.45 0.21 -7.71
CA TYR A 202 7.48 1.37 -6.83
C TYR A 202 6.21 2.23 -6.92
N GLU A 203 5.32 2.05 -7.89
CA GLU A 203 4.03 2.77 -7.97
C GLU A 203 2.91 2.02 -7.25
N ALA A 204 2.92 0.68 -7.29
CA ALA A 204 1.84 -0.17 -6.80
C ALA A 204 2.11 -0.80 -5.42
N THR A 205 3.37 -0.84 -4.97
CA THR A 205 3.74 -1.47 -3.69
C THR A 205 3.23 -0.66 -2.49
N PRO A 206 2.97 -1.28 -1.31
CA PRO A 206 2.64 -0.56 -0.08
C PRO A 206 3.74 0.42 0.35
N ASP A 207 3.36 1.47 1.08
CA ASP A 207 4.26 2.55 1.49
C ASP A 207 5.48 2.07 2.30
N GLU A 208 5.30 1.07 3.15
CA GLU A 208 6.36 0.44 3.95
C GLU A 208 7.43 -0.23 3.07
N THR A 209 7.02 -0.80 1.94
CA THR A 209 7.94 -1.49 1.01
C THR A 209 8.70 -0.49 0.14
N VAL A 210 8.15 0.70 -0.12
CA VAL A 210 8.82 1.74 -0.92
C VAL A 210 10.15 2.14 -0.30
N GLU A 211 10.22 2.22 1.03
CA GLU A 211 11.45 2.57 1.73
C GLU A 211 12.55 1.53 1.53
N VAL A 212 12.18 0.24 1.51
CA VAL A 212 13.12 -0.85 1.20
C VAL A 212 13.64 -0.73 -0.23
N LEU A 213 12.75 -0.48 -1.20
CA LEU A 213 13.13 -0.29 -2.61
C LEU A 213 14.06 0.92 -2.78
N ALA A 214 13.76 2.04 -2.10
CA ALA A 214 14.59 3.23 -2.10
C ALA A 214 15.99 2.93 -1.52
N GLY A 215 16.05 2.15 -0.44
CA GLY A 215 17.30 1.68 0.15
C GLY A 215 18.17 0.87 -0.81
N TRP A 216 17.58 0.00 -1.63
CA TRP A 216 18.30 -0.75 -2.68
C TRP A 216 18.91 0.16 -3.75
N LEU A 217 18.29 1.32 -4.01
CA LEU A 217 18.79 2.33 -4.94
C LEU A 217 19.76 3.33 -4.28
N GLY A 218 20.16 3.08 -3.03
CA GLY A 218 21.10 3.90 -2.28
C GLY A 218 20.51 5.23 -1.77
N VAL A 219 19.19 5.29 -1.64
CA VAL A 219 18.49 6.41 -0.98
C VAL A 219 18.37 6.04 0.50
N ASP A 220 19.12 6.72 1.35
CA ASP A 220 19.04 6.52 2.79
C ASP A 220 17.93 7.41 3.38
N ASN A 221 16.88 6.78 3.91
CA ASN A 221 15.76 7.46 4.58
C ASN A 221 15.63 7.10 6.07
N ARG A 222 16.69 6.58 6.71
CA ARG A 222 16.65 6.14 8.13
C ARG A 222 16.15 7.21 9.10
N ASP A 223 16.37 8.48 8.79
CA ASP A 223 15.93 9.62 9.60
C ASP A 223 14.47 10.05 9.31
N GLY A 224 13.75 9.36 8.43
CA GLY A 224 12.38 9.70 8.03
C GLY A 224 12.28 11.09 7.40
N VAL A 225 13.26 11.45 6.54
CA VAL A 225 13.33 12.76 5.88
C VAL A 225 12.28 12.87 4.77
N PHE A 226 12.03 11.77 4.08
CA PHE A 226 11.11 11.69 2.96
C PHE A 226 9.88 10.85 3.34
N SER A 227 8.71 11.37 2.96
CA SER A 227 7.46 10.62 2.96
C SER A 227 7.46 9.55 1.84
N PRO A 228 6.60 8.52 1.93
CA PRO A 228 6.47 7.52 0.87
C PRO A 228 6.24 8.11 -0.52
N GLY A 229 5.43 9.17 -0.63
CA GLY A 229 5.21 9.88 -1.88
C GLY A 229 6.47 10.55 -2.45
N GLN A 230 7.30 11.16 -1.58
CA GLN A 230 8.59 11.73 -1.97
C GLN A 230 9.59 10.64 -2.37
N LEU A 231 9.60 9.50 -1.69
CA LEU A 231 10.44 8.36 -2.08
C LEU A 231 10.07 7.84 -3.47
N ARG A 232 8.77 7.67 -3.77
CA ARG A 232 8.33 7.29 -5.12
C ARG A 232 8.75 8.32 -6.17
N GLN A 233 8.74 9.61 -5.85
CA GLN A 233 9.26 10.66 -6.75
C GLN A 233 10.77 10.53 -6.96
N ILE A 234 11.55 10.24 -5.92
CA ILE A 234 12.99 10.01 -6.02
C ILE A 234 13.28 8.80 -6.91
N ILE A 235 12.55 7.70 -6.72
CA ILE A 235 12.68 6.48 -7.53
C ILE A 235 12.33 6.77 -9.00
N ARG A 236 11.24 7.52 -9.26
CA ARG A 236 10.84 7.92 -10.62
C ARG A 236 11.92 8.72 -11.35
N HIS A 237 12.65 9.58 -10.64
CA HIS A 237 13.69 10.45 -11.19
C HIS A 237 15.08 10.10 -10.65
N ILE A 238 15.39 8.81 -10.57
CA ILE A 238 16.61 8.31 -9.94
C ILE A 238 17.88 8.81 -10.63
N ASP A 239 17.80 9.07 -11.93
CA ASP A 239 18.84 9.69 -12.75
C ASP A 239 19.21 11.10 -12.26
N LEU A 240 18.21 11.87 -11.84
CA LEU A 240 18.38 13.22 -11.30
C LEU A 240 18.89 13.17 -9.85
N TYR A 241 18.26 12.39 -8.99
CA TYR A 241 18.57 12.38 -7.56
C TYR A 241 19.84 11.60 -7.25
N GLN A 242 19.97 10.36 -7.72
CA GLN A 242 21.15 9.54 -7.45
C GLN A 242 22.21 9.69 -8.55
N GLY A 243 21.81 9.75 -9.82
CA GLY A 243 22.74 9.80 -10.95
C GLY A 243 23.57 11.08 -11.04
N LEU A 244 23.09 12.18 -10.44
CA LEU A 244 23.78 13.48 -10.43
C LEU A 244 24.22 13.93 -9.03
N LYS A 245 24.38 13.00 -8.09
CA LYS A 245 25.00 13.29 -6.79
C LYS A 245 26.34 14.01 -6.94
N GLY A 246 26.61 14.94 -6.02
CA GLY A 246 27.76 15.83 -6.08
C GLY A 246 27.57 17.06 -6.97
N THR A 247 26.47 17.16 -7.73
CA THR A 247 26.18 18.37 -8.53
C THR A 247 25.29 19.35 -7.79
N LYS A 248 25.46 20.65 -8.06
CA LYS A 248 24.54 21.71 -7.63
C LYS A 248 23.08 21.37 -7.98
N ARG A 249 22.83 20.80 -9.17
CA ARG A 249 21.48 20.48 -9.64
C ARG A 249 20.80 19.44 -8.77
N ALA A 250 21.47 18.34 -8.44
CA ALA A 250 20.89 17.31 -7.57
C ALA A 250 20.67 17.85 -6.15
N LEU A 251 21.63 18.62 -5.63
CA LEU A 251 21.53 19.21 -4.31
C LEU A 251 20.36 20.21 -4.19
N GLU A 252 20.14 21.06 -5.21
CA GLU A 252 18.97 21.95 -5.25
C GLU A 252 17.67 21.17 -5.20
N GLN A 253 17.57 20.09 -5.98
CA GLN A 253 16.34 19.31 -6.11
C GLN A 253 16.04 18.48 -4.87
N VAL A 254 17.04 17.87 -4.25
CA VAL A 254 16.83 17.06 -3.05
C VAL A 254 16.48 17.93 -1.84
N VAL A 255 17.13 19.08 -1.68
CA VAL A 255 16.82 20.02 -0.60
C VAL A 255 15.45 20.65 -0.82
N ALA A 256 15.10 21.01 -2.07
CA ALA A 256 13.76 21.49 -2.40
C ALA A 256 12.68 20.43 -2.11
N LEU A 257 12.95 19.16 -2.44
CA LEU A 257 12.03 18.07 -2.16
C LEU A 257 11.83 17.90 -0.64
N ALA A 258 12.91 17.91 0.14
CA ALA A 258 12.85 17.68 1.58
C ALA A 258 12.26 18.87 2.36
N THR A 259 12.57 20.11 1.96
CA THR A 259 12.18 21.33 2.70
C THR A 259 10.95 22.04 2.14
N GLY A 260 10.60 21.78 0.87
CA GLY A 260 9.62 22.54 0.10
C GLY A 260 10.13 23.92 -0.35
N VAL A 261 11.41 24.26 -0.12
CA VAL A 261 12.02 25.55 -0.46
C VAL A 261 13.19 25.31 -1.38
N ARG A 262 13.21 26.00 -2.53
CA ARG A 262 14.33 25.88 -3.47
C ARG A 262 15.55 26.63 -2.90
N PRO A 263 16.67 25.93 -2.61
CA PRO A 263 17.86 26.60 -2.09
C PRO A 263 18.58 27.39 -3.17
N ARG A 264 19.37 28.39 -2.76
CA ARG A 264 20.38 29.05 -3.58
C ARG A 264 21.76 28.58 -3.15
N ILE A 265 22.49 27.93 -4.06
CA ILE A 265 23.85 27.44 -3.82
C ILE A 265 24.85 28.44 -4.42
N VAL A 266 25.68 29.00 -3.54
CA VAL A 266 26.73 29.98 -3.86
C VAL A 266 28.10 29.33 -3.69
N GLU A 267 28.96 29.48 -4.70
CA GLU A 267 30.31 28.92 -4.76
C GLU A 267 31.32 30.03 -5.06
N SER A 268 32.58 29.85 -4.66
CA SER A 268 33.64 30.88 -4.77
C SER A 268 33.84 31.42 -6.18
N PHE A 269 33.86 30.53 -7.19
CA PHE A 269 34.08 30.93 -8.58
C PHE A 269 33.04 31.91 -9.13
N GLN A 270 31.82 31.91 -8.57
CA GLN A 270 30.72 32.75 -9.07
C GLN A 270 30.98 34.24 -8.81
N TRP A 271 31.57 34.57 -7.66
CA TRP A 271 31.90 35.95 -7.32
C TRP A 271 33.35 36.31 -7.63
N ASP A 272 34.28 35.35 -7.72
CA ASP A 272 35.63 35.65 -8.22
C ASP A 272 35.62 36.19 -9.66
N ALA A 273 34.70 35.71 -10.49
CA ALA A 273 34.51 36.20 -11.86
C ALA A 273 33.93 37.62 -11.94
N ALA A 274 33.34 38.16 -10.88
CA ALA A 274 32.56 39.39 -10.89
C ALA A 274 33.39 40.69 -10.72
N GLY A 275 34.73 40.62 -10.77
CA GLY A 275 35.58 41.81 -10.69
C GLY A 275 35.51 42.53 -9.34
N VAL A 276 35.52 41.75 -8.26
CA VAL A 276 35.24 42.20 -6.89
C VAL A 276 36.42 42.98 -6.27
N THR A 277 36.12 44.09 -5.57
CA THR A 277 37.12 44.87 -4.84
C THR A 277 37.69 44.10 -3.63
N ALA A 278 38.86 44.51 -3.13
CA ALA A 278 39.52 43.83 -2.01
C ALA A 278 38.66 43.77 -0.73
N SER A 279 37.93 44.84 -0.40
CA SER A 279 37.03 44.88 0.76
C SER A 279 35.83 43.94 0.61
N GLN A 280 35.20 43.94 -0.57
CA GLN A 280 34.09 43.04 -0.87
C GLN A 280 34.51 41.57 -0.86
N ARG A 281 35.73 41.26 -1.33
CA ARG A 281 36.27 39.90 -1.31
C ARG A 281 36.38 39.36 0.11
N GLN A 282 36.83 40.20 1.04
CA GLN A 282 36.92 39.83 2.46
C GLN A 282 35.53 39.57 3.07
N THR A 283 34.53 40.36 2.70
CA THR A 283 33.13 40.12 3.10
C THR A 283 32.60 38.81 2.51
N TYR A 284 32.84 38.52 1.23
CA TYR A 284 32.38 37.29 0.58
C TYR A 284 33.03 36.04 1.15
N HIS A 285 34.33 36.09 1.45
CA HIS A 285 35.01 35.01 2.15
C HIS A 285 34.35 34.67 3.49
N ARG A 286 33.99 35.69 4.28
CA ARG A 286 33.29 35.52 5.56
C ARG A 286 31.87 34.96 5.41
N LEU A 287 31.14 35.38 4.36
CA LEU A 287 29.75 35.00 4.17
C LEU A 287 29.59 33.61 3.54
N TYR A 288 30.34 33.32 2.46
CA TYR A 288 30.10 32.18 1.57
C TYR A 288 31.17 31.09 1.63
N GLY A 289 32.38 31.39 2.10
CA GLY A 289 33.48 30.42 2.15
C GLY A 289 34.80 30.99 1.66
N GLU A 290 35.90 30.44 2.16
CA GLU A 290 37.25 30.93 1.89
C GLU A 290 37.91 30.19 0.72
N THR A 291 37.65 28.88 0.63
CA THR A 291 38.33 28.00 -0.32
C THR A 291 37.49 27.68 -1.56
N SER A 292 38.13 27.12 -2.58
CA SER A 292 37.45 26.63 -3.80
C SER A 292 36.48 25.47 -3.54
N ASN A 293 36.64 24.77 -2.42
CA ASN A 293 35.84 23.59 -2.05
C ASN A 293 34.72 23.95 -1.06
N ASP A 294 34.58 25.23 -0.72
CA ASP A 294 33.53 25.71 0.15
C ASP A 294 32.33 26.17 -0.69
N PHE A 295 31.13 25.79 -0.26
CA PHE A 295 29.89 26.31 -0.81
C PHE A 295 28.89 26.69 0.28
N CYS A 296 28.01 27.63 -0.04
CA CYS A 296 26.99 28.13 0.87
C CYS A 296 25.61 27.79 0.34
N VAL A 297 24.81 27.09 1.16
CA VAL A 297 23.43 26.72 0.87
C VAL A 297 22.52 27.70 1.58
N ILE A 298 21.82 28.53 0.81
CA ILE A 298 20.96 29.58 1.33
C ILE A 298 19.50 29.17 1.13
N LEU A 299 18.75 29.10 2.22
CA LEU A 299 17.32 28.84 2.25
C LEU A 299 16.57 30.12 2.59
N ASP A 300 15.75 30.62 1.67
CA ASP A 300 14.93 31.79 1.91
C ASP A 300 13.63 31.42 2.64
N LEU A 301 13.55 31.78 3.92
CA LEU A 301 12.38 31.57 4.77
C LEU A 301 11.66 32.88 5.10
N SER A 302 12.01 34.01 4.46
CA SER A 302 11.48 35.34 4.75
C SER A 302 9.95 35.46 4.58
N GLY A 303 9.38 34.67 3.68
CA GLY A 303 7.94 34.59 3.42
C GLY A 303 7.22 33.45 4.15
N ARG A 304 7.93 32.62 4.93
CA ARG A 304 7.38 31.42 5.56
C ARG A 304 7.20 31.63 7.06
N GLN A 305 5.98 31.40 7.55
CA GLN A 305 5.66 31.48 8.99
C GLN A 305 5.85 30.14 9.70
N SER A 306 5.61 29.03 8.99
CA SER A 306 5.79 27.68 9.52
C SER A 306 7.26 27.25 9.51
N ALA A 307 7.66 26.47 10.51
CA ALA A 307 8.97 25.81 10.53
C ALA A 307 9.20 24.91 9.29
N LEU A 308 10.46 24.56 9.06
CA LEU A 308 10.81 23.55 8.06
C LEU A 308 10.24 22.18 8.47
N PRO A 309 9.84 21.34 7.49
CA PRO A 309 9.35 19.99 7.77
C PRO A 309 10.43 19.05 8.33
N ILE A 310 11.71 19.42 8.17
CA ILE A 310 12.87 18.67 8.65
C ILE A 310 13.68 19.53 9.62
N SER A 311 14.36 18.90 10.58
CA SER A 311 15.29 19.58 11.48
C SER A 311 16.56 19.99 10.75
N GLU A 312 17.27 20.98 11.31
CA GLU A 312 18.54 21.48 10.78
C GLU A 312 19.60 20.37 10.68
N GLU A 313 19.72 19.53 11.71
CA GLU A 313 20.63 18.37 11.71
C GLU A 313 20.35 17.37 10.58
N LYS A 314 19.06 17.10 10.29
CA LYS A 314 18.66 16.20 9.20
C LYS A 314 18.96 16.82 7.85
N LEU A 315 18.76 18.13 7.71
CA LEU A 315 19.10 18.87 6.50
C LEU A 315 20.60 18.85 6.25
N GLU A 316 21.44 19.07 7.27
CA GLU A 316 22.89 19.03 7.14
C GLU A 316 23.37 17.65 6.71
N ARG A 317 22.88 16.57 7.34
CA ARG A 317 23.18 15.19 6.92
C ARG A 317 22.74 14.90 5.49
N LEU A 318 21.57 15.41 5.09
CA LEU A 318 21.09 15.27 3.72
C LEU A 318 22.03 15.96 2.73
N ILE A 319 22.42 17.21 3.01
CA ILE A 319 23.36 17.97 2.18
C ILE A 319 24.70 17.24 2.11
N GLU A 320 25.23 16.77 3.23
CA GLU A 320 26.47 16.02 3.29
C GLU A 320 26.42 14.76 2.41
N SER A 321 25.32 13.97 2.48
CA SER A 321 25.16 12.74 1.69
C SER A 321 25.09 12.96 0.17
N TYR A 322 24.78 14.18 -0.27
CA TYR A 322 24.74 14.59 -1.68
C TYR A 322 25.96 15.41 -2.11
N SER A 323 26.82 15.79 -1.18
CA SER A 323 28.02 16.58 -1.42
C SER A 323 29.19 15.71 -1.88
N MET A 324 30.13 16.32 -2.60
CA MET A 324 31.39 15.65 -2.91
C MET A 324 32.22 15.46 -1.63
N VAL A 325 32.96 14.34 -1.56
CA VAL A 325 33.84 14.06 -0.42
C VAL A 325 34.87 15.18 -0.26
N GLY A 326 34.95 15.76 0.94
CA GLY A 326 35.88 16.84 1.26
C GLY A 326 35.40 18.25 0.92
N ALA A 327 34.20 18.39 0.32
CA ALA A 327 33.55 19.69 0.20
C ALA A 327 33.07 20.17 1.57
N ARG A 328 33.27 21.45 1.88
CA ARG A 328 32.75 22.06 3.11
C ARG A 328 31.54 22.89 2.75
N PHE A 329 30.54 22.86 3.61
CA PHE A 329 29.32 23.61 3.37
C PHE A 329 28.92 24.42 4.59
N LYS A 330 28.22 25.52 4.31
CA LYS A 330 27.56 26.34 5.31
C LYS A 330 26.09 26.44 4.94
N VAL A 331 25.20 26.09 5.86
CA VAL A 331 23.76 26.27 5.69
C VAL A 331 23.36 27.61 6.31
N VAL A 332 22.60 28.40 5.57
CA VAL A 332 22.11 29.71 6.00
C VAL A 332 20.62 29.81 5.75
N THR A 333 19.86 30.04 6.80
CA THR A 333 18.42 30.32 6.68
C THR A 333 18.18 31.83 6.73
N LEU A 334 17.59 32.39 5.67
CA LEU A 334 17.23 33.81 5.64
C LEU A 334 15.90 34.01 6.31
N ARG A 335 15.92 34.84 7.35
CA ARG A 335 14.73 35.43 7.95
C ARG A 335 14.76 36.93 7.71
N ARG A 336 13.62 37.60 7.89
CA ARG A 336 13.55 39.05 7.84
C ARG A 336 14.53 39.63 8.87
N CYS A 337 15.45 40.48 8.41
CA CYS A 337 16.50 41.05 9.26
C CYS A 337 16.81 42.50 8.88
N SER A 338 17.26 43.28 9.87
CA SER A 338 17.68 44.67 9.73
C SER A 338 19.19 44.89 9.90
N HIS A 339 19.94 43.84 10.25
CA HIS A 339 21.39 43.93 10.47
C HIS A 339 22.17 43.84 9.16
N THR A 340 22.95 44.88 8.86
CA THR A 340 23.89 44.93 7.73
C THR A 340 25.16 44.09 8.01
N ASP A 341 25.94 43.79 6.97
CA ASP A 341 27.17 42.96 7.02
C ASP A 341 26.99 41.48 7.46
N THR A 342 25.75 40.99 7.42
CA THR A 342 25.41 39.58 7.57
C THR A 342 24.71 39.07 6.30
N HIS A 343 24.05 37.91 6.34
CA HIS A 343 23.21 37.43 5.23
C HIS A 343 21.90 38.23 5.14
N CYS A 344 22.03 39.50 4.78
CA CYS A 344 20.97 40.48 4.55
C CYS A 344 21.10 40.99 3.12
N TYR A 345 20.12 40.66 2.28
CA TYR A 345 20.10 41.03 0.88
C TYR A 345 18.92 41.96 0.61
N LEU A 346 19.20 43.02 -0.14
CA LEU A 346 18.17 43.91 -0.70
C LEU A 346 17.21 43.09 -1.57
N ASP A 347 15.94 43.49 -1.60
CA ASP A 347 14.81 42.80 -2.26
C ASP A 347 14.48 41.38 -1.76
N VAL A 348 15.22 40.82 -0.81
CA VAL A 348 15.00 39.45 -0.32
C VAL A 348 14.55 39.44 1.14
N ASN A 349 15.46 39.75 2.06
CA ASN A 349 15.20 39.63 3.50
C ASN A 349 15.56 40.87 4.30
N SER A 350 16.11 41.90 3.65
CA SER A 350 16.28 43.22 4.26
C SER A 350 14.92 43.83 4.57
N ALA A 351 14.63 44.03 5.85
CA ALA A 351 13.38 44.62 6.29
C ALA A 351 13.61 45.75 7.28
N LEU A 352 12.92 46.86 7.05
CA LEU A 352 12.74 47.91 8.06
C LEU A 352 11.52 47.54 8.91
N SER A 353 11.73 47.48 10.22
CA SER A 353 10.64 47.32 11.18
C SER A 353 10.05 48.69 11.51
N THR A 354 8.74 48.85 11.33
CA THR A 354 8.04 50.03 11.82
C THR A 354 7.69 49.82 13.28
N PRO A 355 8.16 50.63 14.24
CA PRO A 355 7.76 50.50 15.64
C PRO A 355 6.26 50.81 15.77
N GLU A 356 5.51 49.93 16.44
CA GLU A 356 4.06 50.08 16.69
C GLU A 356 3.80 50.90 17.96
N VAL A 357 4.64 50.73 18.99
CA VAL A 357 4.62 51.49 20.24
C VAL A 357 6.05 51.75 20.68
N ALA A 358 6.41 53.00 20.92
CA ALA A 358 7.69 53.39 21.51
C ALA A 358 7.44 54.01 22.90
N SER A 359 7.83 53.30 23.96
CA SER A 359 7.92 53.83 25.33
C SER A 359 9.39 54.06 25.70
N VAL A 360 9.64 54.82 26.76
CA VAL A 360 11.00 55.10 27.27
C VAL A 360 11.74 53.80 27.66
N ASP A 361 11.00 52.73 27.97
CA ASP A 361 11.57 51.46 28.45
C ASP A 361 11.38 50.28 27.49
N GLN A 362 10.43 50.34 26.54
CA GLN A 362 10.16 49.23 25.60
C GLN A 362 9.66 49.70 24.23
N ALA A 363 10.15 49.06 23.17
CA ALA A 363 9.66 49.22 21.80
C ALA A 363 9.01 47.91 21.31
N ALA A 364 7.73 47.96 20.95
CA ALA A 364 7.05 46.88 20.24
C ALA A 364 7.17 47.13 18.73
N LEU A 365 7.71 46.17 17.99
CA LEU A 365 7.85 46.26 16.54
C LEU A 365 6.54 45.82 15.87
N GLY A 366 6.00 46.65 15.00
CA GLY A 366 4.79 46.41 14.21
C GLY A 366 5.12 45.84 12.84
N SER A 367 4.55 46.43 11.78
CA SER A 367 4.72 45.96 10.40
C SER A 367 6.17 45.99 9.88
N HIS A 368 6.45 45.20 8.82
CA HIS A 368 7.76 45.14 8.18
C HIS A 368 7.66 45.58 6.72
N ILE A 369 8.56 46.47 6.29
CA ILE A 369 8.70 46.91 4.90
C ILE A 369 9.99 46.30 4.35
N THR A 370 9.90 45.55 3.24
CA THR A 370 11.10 44.99 2.58
C THR A 370 11.79 46.11 1.80
N VAL A 371 13.11 46.23 1.98
CA VAL A 371 13.91 47.28 1.34
C VAL A 371 14.41 46.78 -0.01
N GLY A 372 14.15 47.54 -1.07
CA GLY A 372 14.63 47.30 -2.42
C GLY A 372 15.66 48.31 -2.89
#